data_AF-A0A9R0TF27-F1
#
_entry.id   AF-A0A9R0TF27-F1
#
_cell.length_a   1.000
_cell.length_b   1.000
_cell.length_c   1.000
_cell.angle_alpha   90.00
_cell.angle_beta   90.00
_cell.angle_gamma   90.00
#
_symmetry.space_group_name_H-M   'P 1'
#
loop_
_entity.id
_entity.type
_entity.pdbx_description
1 polymer ?
#
loop_
_entity_poly.entity_id
_entity_poly.type
_entity_poly.pdbx_seq_one_letter_code
_entity_poly.pdbx_strand_id
1 'polypeptide(L)'
;MEVEAQLSEIQARVDKANDDVQEQMAQRLLAEEAATQLKDLVRAEVMQKNRLLAKASKDADRKARLEKLLVLQGDSYSTFTWEEIDSATASFSESLKIGTGSNGTVYKGHLNHLDVAIKVLHSNDSSSTKHFNQELEVLSRIRHPHLLMLLGACPDKGCLVYEYMENGSLADRLQRRKGTPAIPWVDRFRIAWEIASALVFLHSTKPSPIIHRDLKPENVLLDSNLVSKIGDVGLSTLMPHKETLSNRTVYKRTGLAGTLFYLDPEYQRSGQVSVKSDTYALGMVILELLTARPPMGLPELVERAVEDGQITDVLDTSAGDWPVKEAHELARLGLNCLEMRSKDRPDLKSVVAKVMKKPCLAADGYSYEHDAIVMWLCDQNTSPVTKAQLRDKKLVPNLSLMSAIASWMAQGGRPYLSE
;
A
#
# COMPACT_ATOMS: atom_id res chain seq x y z
N MET A 1 -18.20 -84.14 -23.57
CA MET A 1 -19.31 -83.48 -22.84
C MET A 1 -18.92 -83.03 -21.44
N GLU A 2 -18.70 -83.92 -20.46
CA GLU A 2 -18.47 -83.49 -19.05
C GLU A 2 -17.08 -82.82 -18.84
N VAL A 3 -16.03 -83.35 -19.48
CA VAL A 3 -14.68 -82.77 -19.44
C VAL A 3 -14.60 -81.43 -20.19
N GLU A 4 -15.32 -81.26 -21.30
CA GLU A 4 -15.35 -80.00 -22.06
C GLU A 4 -16.09 -78.90 -21.31
N ALA A 5 -17.16 -79.24 -20.59
CA ALA A 5 -17.87 -78.30 -19.73
C ALA A 5 -16.98 -77.79 -18.58
N GLN A 6 -16.23 -78.70 -17.94
CA GLN A 6 -15.25 -78.32 -16.91
C GLN A 6 -14.11 -77.46 -17.47
N LEU A 7 -13.61 -77.77 -18.66
CA LEU A 7 -12.57 -76.97 -19.31
C LEU A 7 -13.06 -75.54 -19.63
N SER A 8 -14.30 -75.41 -20.11
CA SER A 8 -14.93 -74.12 -20.40
C SER A 8 -15.15 -73.30 -19.12
N GLU A 9 -15.52 -73.93 -18.01
CA GLU A 9 -15.72 -73.26 -16.73
C GLU A 9 -14.38 -72.77 -16.14
N ILE A 10 -13.32 -73.57 -16.25
CA ILE A 10 -11.97 -73.17 -15.85
C ILE A 10 -11.49 -72.00 -16.69
N GLN A 11 -11.69 -72.03 -18.01
CA GLN A 11 -11.30 -70.94 -18.91
C GLN A 11 -12.02 -69.63 -18.55
N ALA A 12 -13.34 -69.68 -18.31
CA ALA A 12 -14.11 -68.50 -17.91
C ALA A 12 -13.63 -67.90 -16.55
N ARG A 13 -13.20 -68.75 -15.60
CA ARG A 13 -12.63 -68.28 -14.33
C ARG A 13 -11.26 -67.63 -14.50
N VAL A 14 -10.44 -68.13 -15.42
CA VAL A 14 -9.13 -67.55 -15.75
C VAL A 14 -9.31 -66.20 -16.45
N ASP A 15 -10.22 -66.11 -17.42
CA ASP A 15 -10.49 -64.87 -18.15
C ASP A 15 -11.00 -63.78 -17.20
N LYS A 16 -11.94 -64.12 -16.31
CA LYS A 16 -12.42 -63.20 -15.27
C LYS A 16 -11.30 -62.76 -14.32
N ALA A 17 -10.45 -63.68 -13.87
CA ALA A 17 -9.33 -63.33 -12.99
C ALA A 17 -8.31 -62.41 -13.70
N ASN A 18 -8.09 -62.61 -15.00
CA ASN A 18 -7.24 -61.73 -15.80
C ASN A 18 -7.84 -60.32 -15.93
N ASP A 19 -9.15 -60.22 -16.19
CA ASP A 19 -9.84 -58.94 -16.28
C ASP A 19 -9.77 -58.18 -14.94
N ASP A 20 -10.01 -58.87 -13.81
CA ASP A 20 -9.91 -58.30 -12.47
C ASP A 20 -8.48 -57.80 -12.18
N VAL A 21 -7.44 -58.53 -12.62
CA VAL A 21 -6.04 -58.11 -12.49
C VAL A 21 -5.73 -56.89 -13.35
N GLN A 22 -6.21 -56.85 -14.60
CA GLN A 22 -6.03 -55.69 -15.49
C GLN A 22 -6.69 -54.44 -14.90
N GLU A 23 -7.91 -54.57 -14.35
CA GLU A 23 -8.61 -53.47 -13.70
C GLU A 23 -7.85 -52.97 -12.46
N GLN A 24 -7.34 -53.88 -11.62
CA GLN A 24 -6.51 -53.51 -10.46
C GLN A 24 -5.20 -52.83 -10.86
N MET A 25 -4.53 -53.29 -11.93
CA MET A 25 -3.30 -52.67 -12.44
C MET A 25 -3.58 -51.25 -12.96
N ALA A 26 -4.68 -51.05 -13.69
CA ALA A 26 -5.10 -49.73 -14.15
C ALA A 26 -5.41 -48.78 -12.98
N GLN A 27 -6.12 -49.26 -11.95
CA GLN A 27 -6.40 -48.48 -10.74
C GLN A 27 -5.13 -48.09 -9.98
N ARG A 28 -4.13 -49.01 -9.90
CA ARG A 28 -2.84 -48.71 -9.27
C ARG A 28 -2.05 -47.64 -10.02
N LEU A 29 -2.02 -47.72 -11.35
CA LEU A 29 -1.33 -46.72 -12.18
C LEU A 29 -1.92 -45.31 -11.97
N LEU A 30 -3.26 -45.19 -12.00
CA LEU A 30 -3.94 -43.93 -11.72
C LEU A 30 -3.65 -43.41 -10.31
N ALA A 31 -3.61 -44.29 -9.31
CA ALA A 31 -3.27 -43.92 -7.94
C ALA A 31 -1.81 -43.43 -7.81
N GLU A 32 -0.87 -44.04 -8.54
CA GLU A 32 0.54 -43.61 -8.57
C GLU A 32 0.71 -42.25 -9.26
N GLU A 33 -0.01 -42.00 -10.37
CA GLU A 33 -0.02 -40.69 -11.04
C GLU A 33 -0.58 -39.59 -10.13
N ALA A 34 -1.74 -39.85 -9.49
CA ALA A 34 -2.34 -38.92 -8.53
C ALA A 34 -1.41 -38.65 -7.33
N ALA A 35 -0.76 -39.69 -6.80
CA ALA A 35 0.21 -39.54 -5.72
C ALA A 35 1.44 -38.72 -6.14
N THR A 36 1.87 -38.81 -7.39
CA THR A 36 2.99 -38.02 -7.94
C THR A 36 2.59 -36.55 -8.08
N GLN A 37 1.42 -36.26 -8.65
CA GLN A 37 0.89 -34.89 -8.74
C GLN A 37 0.74 -34.23 -7.37
N LEU A 38 0.21 -34.97 -6.38
CA LEU A 38 0.08 -34.47 -5.02
C LEU A 38 1.44 -34.15 -4.39
N LYS A 39 2.46 -35.00 -4.60
CA LYS A 39 3.83 -34.73 -4.12
C LYS A 39 4.41 -33.46 -4.71
N ASP A 40 4.16 -33.17 -5.98
CA ASP A 40 4.66 -31.97 -6.64
C ASP A 40 3.94 -30.70 -6.15
N LEU A 41 2.63 -30.77 -5.92
CA LEU A 41 1.86 -29.68 -5.29
C LEU A 41 2.38 -29.38 -3.87
N VAL A 42 2.61 -30.41 -3.06
CA VAL A 42 3.17 -30.25 -1.70
C VAL A 42 4.57 -29.65 -1.76
N ARG A 43 5.42 -30.09 -2.70
CA ARG A 43 6.76 -29.50 -2.90
C ARG A 43 6.67 -28.02 -3.27
N ALA A 44 5.77 -27.65 -4.18
CA ALA A 44 5.57 -26.26 -4.57
C ALA A 44 5.10 -25.40 -3.38
N GLU A 45 4.17 -25.90 -2.57
CA GLU A 45 3.68 -25.23 -1.36
C GLU A 45 4.79 -25.06 -0.33
N VAL A 46 5.60 -26.09 -0.08
CA VAL A 46 6.75 -26.01 0.84
C VAL A 46 7.79 -25.01 0.34
N MET A 47 8.12 -25.00 -0.95
CA MET A 47 9.03 -24.02 -1.54
C MET A 47 8.50 -22.59 -1.40
N GLN A 48 7.20 -22.38 -1.65
CA GLN A 48 6.55 -21.09 -1.48
C GLN A 48 6.61 -20.63 -0.02
N LYS A 49 6.26 -21.53 0.92
CA LYS A 49 6.32 -21.24 2.36
C LYS A 49 7.74 -20.88 2.81
N ASN A 50 8.75 -21.63 2.37
CA ASN A 50 10.14 -21.34 2.70
C ASN A 50 10.60 -19.99 2.14
N ARG A 51 10.19 -19.62 0.92
CA ARG A 51 10.46 -18.29 0.35
C ARG A 51 9.82 -17.17 1.17
N LEU A 52 8.57 -17.35 1.60
CA LEU A 52 7.86 -16.37 2.44
C LEU A 52 8.53 -16.21 3.81
N LEU A 53 8.94 -17.30 4.45
CA LEU A 53 9.67 -17.26 5.72
C LEU A 53 11.02 -16.56 5.59
N ALA A 54 11.78 -16.86 4.53
CA ALA A 54 13.05 -16.20 4.27
C ALA A 54 12.88 -14.70 4.02
N LYS A 55 11.83 -14.30 3.29
CA LYS A 55 11.48 -12.88 3.07
C LYS A 55 11.13 -12.20 4.39
N ALA A 56 10.25 -12.79 5.19
CA ALA A 56 9.84 -12.26 6.49
C ALA A 56 11.02 -12.10 7.46
N SER A 57 11.97 -13.05 7.48
CA SER A 57 13.19 -12.94 8.28
C SER A 57 14.05 -11.74 7.86
N LYS A 58 14.26 -11.55 6.55
CA LYS A 58 15.01 -10.39 6.03
C LYS A 58 14.33 -9.07 6.37
N ASP A 59 13.00 -9.01 6.26
CA ASP A 59 12.22 -7.82 6.61
C ASP A 59 12.33 -7.51 8.12
N ALA A 60 12.31 -8.53 8.98
CA ALA A 60 12.52 -8.38 10.41
C ALA A 60 13.93 -7.86 10.74
N ASP A 61 14.96 -8.41 10.11
CA ASP A 61 16.36 -7.95 10.27
C ASP A 61 16.52 -6.50 9.81
N ARG A 62 15.93 -6.14 8.66
CA ARG A 62 15.92 -4.78 8.13
C ARG A 62 15.27 -3.82 9.13
N LYS A 63 14.10 -4.18 9.64
CA LYS A 63 13.38 -3.39 10.65
C LYS A 63 14.20 -3.18 11.92
N ALA A 64 14.81 -4.23 12.45
CA ALA A 64 15.66 -4.14 13.63
C ALA A 64 16.87 -3.22 13.42
N ARG A 65 17.48 -3.21 12.22
CA ARG A 65 18.57 -2.28 11.88
C ARG A 65 18.11 -0.83 11.79
N LEU A 66 16.96 -0.58 11.17
CA LEU A 66 16.35 0.75 11.10
C LEU A 66 16.07 1.29 12.51
N GLU A 67 15.50 0.46 13.40
CA GLU A 67 15.25 0.83 14.79
C GLU A 67 16.54 1.11 15.56
N LYS A 68 17.59 0.29 15.36
CA LYS A 68 18.90 0.51 16.01
C LYS A 68 19.53 1.85 15.61
N LEU A 69 19.44 2.26 14.34
CA LEU A 69 19.91 3.56 13.88
C LEU A 69 19.21 4.73 14.59
N LEU A 70 17.96 4.54 15.01
CA LEU A 70 17.16 5.57 15.67
C LEU A 70 17.40 5.65 17.19
N VAL A 71 17.90 4.59 17.82
CA VAL A 71 18.09 4.51 19.29
C VAL A 71 19.48 5.02 19.73
N LEU A 72 20.44 5.09 18.80
CA LEU A 72 21.86 5.27 19.16
C LEU A 72 22.28 6.69 19.58
N GLN A 73 21.46 7.74 19.43
CA GLN A 73 21.93 9.12 19.69
C GLN A 73 21.04 9.98 20.60
N GLY A 74 19.87 9.51 21.08
CA GLY A 74 18.97 10.34 21.91
C GLY A 74 18.31 11.52 21.17
N ASP A 75 18.77 11.81 19.94
CA ASP A 75 18.17 12.73 18.98
C ASP A 75 17.14 12.02 18.08
N SER A 76 16.30 12.83 17.46
CA SER A 76 15.23 12.40 16.58
C SER A 76 15.68 11.81 15.23
N TYR A 77 16.92 12.09 14.82
CA TYR A 77 17.58 11.60 13.59
C TYR A 77 19.12 11.52 13.80
N SER A 78 19.83 10.72 13.00
CA SER A 78 21.31 10.63 13.06
C SER A 78 22.00 11.75 12.26
N THR A 79 23.11 12.28 12.75
CA THR A 79 23.95 13.20 11.96
C THR A 79 25.08 12.43 11.28
N PHE A 80 25.26 12.64 9.98
CA PHE A 80 26.31 12.03 9.16
C PHE A 80 27.31 13.07 8.64
N THR A 81 28.57 12.70 8.60
CA THR A 81 29.65 13.49 7.98
C THR A 81 29.55 13.44 6.47
N TRP A 82 30.15 14.43 5.78
CA TRP A 82 30.18 14.42 4.32
C TRP A 82 30.97 13.24 3.77
N GLU A 83 32.04 12.84 4.44
CA GLU A 83 32.88 11.69 4.08
C GLU A 83 32.09 10.37 4.10
N GLU A 84 31.22 10.19 5.09
CA GLU A 84 30.30 9.04 5.15
C GLU A 84 29.31 9.05 3.98
N ILE A 85 28.74 10.22 3.64
CA ILE A 85 27.81 10.36 2.53
C ILE A 85 28.51 10.12 1.17
N ASP A 86 29.69 10.69 0.97
CA ASP A 86 30.49 10.50 -0.24
C ASP A 86 30.86 9.02 -0.42
N SER A 87 31.37 8.38 0.63
CA SER A 87 31.69 6.96 0.61
C SER A 87 30.46 6.09 0.36
N ALA A 88 29.32 6.40 0.99
CA ALA A 88 28.10 5.61 0.84
C ALA A 88 27.49 5.67 -0.56
N THR A 89 27.74 6.76 -1.28
CA THR A 89 27.27 6.99 -2.66
C THR A 89 28.32 6.67 -3.72
N ALA A 90 29.46 6.08 -3.32
CA ALA A 90 30.62 5.86 -4.19
C ALA A 90 31.00 7.14 -4.97
N SER A 91 31.13 8.25 -4.23
CA SER A 91 31.37 9.60 -4.73
C SER A 91 30.30 10.04 -5.75
N PHE A 92 29.03 9.87 -5.37
CA PHE A 92 27.86 10.24 -6.16
C PHE A 92 27.84 9.63 -7.57
N SER A 93 28.18 8.34 -7.66
CA SER A 93 28.18 7.61 -8.92
C SER A 93 26.82 7.70 -9.63
N GLU A 94 26.81 8.04 -10.92
CA GLU A 94 25.60 8.05 -11.74
C GLU A 94 24.90 6.67 -11.78
N SER A 95 25.64 5.58 -11.57
CA SER A 95 25.06 4.23 -11.47
C SER A 95 24.16 4.02 -10.24
N LEU A 96 24.38 4.82 -9.20
CA LEU A 96 23.61 4.79 -7.95
C LEU A 96 22.52 5.87 -7.93
N LYS A 97 22.42 6.71 -8.96
CA LYS A 97 21.41 7.76 -9.04
C LYS A 97 20.02 7.16 -9.24
N ILE A 98 19.12 7.48 -8.31
CA ILE A 98 17.72 7.05 -8.37
C ILE A 98 16.92 8.02 -9.24
N GLY A 99 17.14 9.33 -9.07
CA GLY A 99 16.43 10.36 -9.83
C GLY A 99 16.88 11.77 -9.47
N THR A 100 16.38 12.75 -10.23
CA THR A 100 16.57 14.18 -9.95
C THR A 100 15.22 14.86 -10.03
N GLY A 101 14.85 15.55 -8.96
CA GLY A 101 13.63 16.36 -8.87
C GLY A 101 13.95 17.84 -8.70
N SER A 102 12.91 18.67 -8.57
CA SER A 102 13.05 20.10 -8.32
C SER A 102 13.79 20.43 -7.02
N ASN A 103 13.68 19.54 -6.04
CA ASN A 103 14.20 19.75 -4.69
C ASN A 103 15.61 19.18 -4.51
N GLY A 104 16.14 18.42 -5.46
CA GLY A 104 17.45 17.80 -5.34
C GLY A 104 17.63 16.52 -6.14
N THR A 105 18.81 15.92 -5.99
CA THR A 105 19.18 14.64 -6.61
C THR A 105 19.21 13.55 -5.56
N VAL A 106 18.63 12.39 -5.85
CA VAL A 106 18.56 11.26 -4.93
C VAL A 106 19.45 10.13 -5.42
N TYR A 107 20.31 9.62 -4.54
CA TYR A 107 21.20 8.49 -4.78
C TYR A 107 20.84 7.33 -3.85
N LYS A 108 21.01 6.11 -4.33
CA LYS A 108 21.07 4.93 -3.48
C LYS A 108 22.42 4.93 -2.77
N GLY A 109 22.40 4.78 -1.46
CA GLY A 109 23.61 4.65 -0.65
C GLY A 109 23.60 3.38 0.18
N HIS A 110 24.75 3.05 0.75
CA HIS A 110 24.88 1.97 1.73
C HIS A 110 25.54 2.50 2.99
N LEU A 111 24.77 2.64 4.08
CA LEU A 111 25.22 3.17 5.37
C LEU A 111 24.91 2.16 6.46
N ASN A 112 25.87 1.86 7.36
CA ASN A 112 25.67 0.98 8.51
C ASN A 112 25.02 -0.37 8.16
N HIS A 113 25.45 -0.98 7.05
CA HIS A 113 24.90 -2.24 6.50
C HIS A 113 23.43 -2.18 6.08
N LEU A 114 22.95 -1.00 5.72
CA LEU A 114 21.58 -0.74 5.30
C LEU A 114 21.59 0.03 3.98
N ASP A 115 20.74 -0.40 3.05
CA ASP A 115 20.46 0.38 1.84
C ASP A 115 19.60 1.60 2.20
N VAL A 116 20.05 2.78 1.79
CA VAL A 116 19.42 4.07 2.09
C VAL A 116 19.20 4.89 0.83
N ALA A 117 18.30 5.87 0.90
CA ALA A 117 18.14 6.89 -0.11
C ALA A 117 18.72 8.22 0.41
N ILE A 118 19.71 8.77 -0.31
CA ILE A 118 20.40 10.00 0.06
C ILE A 118 19.96 11.09 -0.90
N LYS A 119 19.17 12.05 -0.42
CA LYS A 119 18.70 13.22 -1.15
C LYS A 119 19.66 14.38 -0.91
N VAL A 120 20.38 14.78 -1.95
CA VAL A 120 21.26 15.95 -1.96
C VAL A 120 20.45 17.13 -2.51
N LEU A 121 20.19 18.13 -1.68
CA LEU A 121 19.43 19.30 -2.10
C LEU A 121 20.29 20.23 -2.97
N HIS A 122 19.71 20.86 -3.99
CA HIS A 122 20.44 21.83 -4.82
C HIS A 122 20.72 23.10 -4.01
N SER A 123 21.99 23.49 -3.92
CA SER A 123 22.54 24.41 -2.92
C SER A 123 22.41 25.91 -3.23
N ASN A 124 21.49 26.34 -4.09
CA ASN A 124 21.58 27.68 -4.69
C ASN A 124 20.43 28.66 -4.38
N ASP A 125 19.50 28.36 -3.46
CA ASP A 125 18.49 29.36 -3.07
C ASP A 125 17.99 29.26 -1.62
N SER A 126 17.52 30.41 -1.12
CA SER A 126 16.93 30.54 0.23
C SER A 126 15.70 29.65 0.46
N SER A 127 15.04 29.21 -0.61
CA SER A 127 13.92 28.26 -0.60
C SER A 127 14.39 26.84 -0.25
N SER A 128 15.47 26.33 -0.85
CA SER A 128 16.01 24.99 -0.58
C SER A 128 16.37 24.80 0.90
N THR A 129 16.96 25.83 1.52
CA THR A 129 17.30 25.81 2.96
C THR A 129 16.03 25.78 3.84
N LYS A 130 14.97 26.48 3.44
CA LYS A 130 13.67 26.43 4.14
C LYS A 130 13.04 25.05 4.04
N HIS A 131 13.04 24.43 2.85
CA HIS A 131 12.52 23.07 2.66
C HIS A 131 13.30 22.04 3.48
N PHE A 132 14.63 22.12 3.48
CA PHE A 132 15.50 21.28 4.32
C PHE A 132 15.14 21.37 5.80
N ASN A 133 15.13 22.60 6.34
CA ASN A 133 14.85 22.82 7.77
C ASN A 133 13.41 22.42 8.13
N GLN A 134 12.44 22.65 7.25
CA GLN A 134 11.06 22.26 7.47
C GLN A 134 10.89 20.73 7.49
N GLU A 135 11.56 20.03 6.57
CA GLU A 135 11.53 18.58 6.48
C GLU A 135 12.21 17.94 7.69
N LEU A 136 13.36 18.46 8.11
CA LEU A 136 14.01 18.08 9.37
C LEU A 136 13.10 18.33 10.57
N GLU A 137 12.52 19.52 10.71
CA GLU A 137 11.68 19.87 11.85
C GLU A 137 10.45 18.95 11.96
N VAL A 138 9.81 18.64 10.84
CA VAL A 138 8.61 17.81 10.81
C VAL A 138 8.95 16.34 11.03
N LEU A 139 9.80 15.75 10.17
CA LEU A 139 10.06 14.30 10.20
C LEU A 139 10.84 13.85 11.43
N SER A 140 11.57 14.76 12.08
CA SER A 140 12.23 14.47 13.34
C SER A 140 11.23 14.27 14.50
N ARG A 141 10.02 14.85 14.43
CA ARG A 141 9.04 14.81 15.52
C ARG A 141 7.94 13.78 15.33
N ILE A 142 7.80 13.24 14.12
CA ILE A 142 6.70 12.34 13.77
C ILE A 142 7.22 11.03 13.20
N ARG A 143 6.53 9.94 13.55
CA ARG A 143 6.79 8.61 12.97
C ARG A 143 5.47 7.91 12.73
N HIS A 144 5.33 7.34 11.54
CA HIS A 144 4.15 6.58 11.15
C HIS A 144 4.56 5.51 10.12
N PRO A 145 3.96 4.31 10.12
CA PRO A 145 4.33 3.23 9.19
C PRO A 145 4.27 3.62 7.70
N HIS A 146 3.35 4.53 7.37
CA HIS A 146 3.08 5.01 5.99
C HIS A 146 3.58 6.43 5.73
N LEU A 147 4.54 6.92 6.53
CA LEU A 147 5.34 8.10 6.23
C LEU A 147 6.79 7.67 5.98
N LEU A 148 7.45 8.29 5.00
CA LEU A 148 8.83 7.99 4.66
C LEU A 148 9.74 8.37 5.83
N MET A 149 10.49 7.40 6.32
CA MET A 149 11.29 7.59 7.52
C MET A 149 12.61 8.30 7.22
N LEU A 150 12.81 9.45 7.87
CA LEU A 150 14.11 10.12 7.94
C LEU A 150 15.01 9.35 8.91
N LEU A 151 16.14 8.85 8.42
CA LEU A 151 17.16 8.15 9.20
C LEU A 151 18.20 9.13 9.75
N GLY A 152 18.52 10.16 8.96
CA GLY A 152 19.51 11.14 9.35
C GLY A 152 19.71 12.23 8.32
N ALA A 153 20.71 13.07 8.56
CA ALA A 153 21.05 14.19 7.70
C ALA A 153 22.54 14.52 7.75
N CYS A 154 23.03 15.19 6.70
CA CYS A 154 24.30 15.91 6.72
C CYS A 154 23.99 17.40 6.55
N PRO A 155 23.82 18.15 7.66
CA PRO A 155 23.39 19.55 7.63
C PRO A 155 24.34 20.46 6.85
N ASP A 156 25.65 20.26 7.00
CA ASP A 156 26.70 21.07 6.39
C ASP A 156 26.63 21.13 4.86
N LYS A 157 26.00 20.12 4.26
CA LYS A 157 25.87 19.94 2.80
C LYS A 157 24.41 19.83 2.35
N GLY A 158 23.44 20.03 3.25
CA GLY A 158 22.02 19.94 2.92
C GLY A 158 21.59 18.57 2.38
N CYS A 159 22.07 17.48 2.99
CA CYS A 159 21.67 16.12 2.59
C CYS A 159 20.71 15.50 3.61
N LEU A 160 19.72 14.78 3.10
CA LEU A 160 18.76 14.01 3.89
C LEU A 160 18.91 12.52 3.57
N VAL A 161 18.90 11.67 4.60
CA VAL A 161 19.06 10.22 4.49
C VAL A 161 17.77 9.54 4.92
N TYR A 162 17.15 8.78 4.02
CA TYR A 162 15.90 8.06 4.24
C TYR A 162 16.07 6.56 4.10
N GLU A 163 15.07 5.82 4.57
CA GLU A 163 14.91 4.43 4.19
C GLU A 163 14.81 4.29 2.66
N TYR A 164 15.44 3.24 2.11
CA TYR A 164 15.35 2.95 0.69
C TYR A 164 14.04 2.22 0.36
N MET A 165 13.40 2.63 -0.74
CA MET A 165 12.12 2.12 -1.21
C MET A 165 12.31 1.38 -2.53
N GLU A 166 12.37 0.06 -2.49
CA GLU A 166 12.86 -0.80 -3.58
C GLU A 166 12.01 -0.72 -4.86
N ASN A 167 10.71 -0.43 -4.70
CA ASN A 167 9.77 -0.36 -5.80
C ASN A 167 9.56 1.06 -6.35
N GLY A 168 10.32 2.04 -5.87
CA GLY A 168 10.26 3.42 -6.35
C GLY A 168 8.94 4.11 -6.04
N SER A 169 8.53 5.06 -6.88
CA SER A 169 7.29 5.82 -6.72
C SER A 169 6.05 5.06 -7.22
N LEU A 170 4.88 5.41 -6.67
CA LEU A 170 3.59 4.93 -7.15
C LEU A 170 3.35 5.35 -8.61
N ALA A 171 3.77 6.57 -8.98
CA ALA A 171 3.72 7.05 -10.37
C ALA A 171 4.44 6.10 -11.34
N ASP A 172 5.70 5.75 -11.04
CA ASP A 172 6.50 4.85 -11.89
C ASP A 172 5.85 3.47 -11.99
N ARG A 173 5.25 2.99 -10.89
CA ARG A 173 4.63 1.67 -10.81
C ARG A 173 3.29 1.58 -11.51
N LEU A 174 2.45 2.61 -11.45
CA LEU A 174 1.21 2.69 -12.24
C LEU A 174 1.53 2.74 -13.74
N GLN A 175 2.61 3.44 -14.12
CA GLN A 175 3.10 3.47 -15.51
C GLN A 175 3.91 2.23 -15.92
N ARG A 176 4.11 1.26 -15.02
CA ARG A 176 4.91 0.04 -15.23
C ARG A 176 6.30 0.33 -15.82
N ARG A 177 6.93 1.42 -15.39
CA ARG A 177 8.28 1.78 -15.85
C ARG A 177 9.27 0.67 -15.53
N LYS A 178 10.31 0.57 -16.36
CA LYS A 178 11.33 -0.51 -16.27
C LYS A 178 10.74 -1.92 -16.34
N GLY A 179 9.54 -2.09 -16.91
CA GLY A 179 8.90 -3.39 -17.12
C GLY A 179 8.36 -4.03 -15.83
N THR A 180 8.09 -3.25 -14.79
CA THR A 180 7.53 -3.81 -13.55
C THR A 180 6.13 -4.39 -13.78
N PRO A 181 5.74 -5.48 -13.08
CA PRO A 181 4.38 -5.98 -13.15
C PRO A 181 3.37 -4.94 -12.63
N ALA A 182 2.15 -5.03 -13.16
CA ALA A 182 1.02 -4.23 -12.67
C ALA A 182 0.81 -4.45 -11.17
N ILE A 183 0.45 -3.40 -10.45
CA ILE A 183 0.02 -3.52 -9.05
C ILE A 183 -1.37 -4.19 -9.06
N PRO A 184 -1.58 -5.35 -8.41
CA PRO A 184 -2.88 -5.98 -8.28
C PRO A 184 -3.89 -5.06 -7.60
N TRP A 185 -5.18 -5.17 -7.94
CA TRP A 185 -6.23 -4.32 -7.37
C TRP A 185 -6.24 -4.33 -5.83
N VAL A 186 -5.98 -5.49 -5.20
CA VAL A 186 -5.94 -5.64 -3.74
C VAL A 186 -4.92 -4.71 -3.10
N ASP A 187 -3.73 -4.65 -3.70
CA ASP A 187 -2.66 -3.77 -3.25
C ASP A 187 -3.03 -2.30 -3.49
N ARG A 188 -3.77 -1.97 -4.56
CA ARG A 188 -4.22 -0.58 -4.82
C ARG A 188 -5.21 -0.09 -3.77
N PHE A 189 -6.17 -0.94 -3.36
CA PHE A 189 -7.07 -0.64 -2.24
C PHE A 189 -6.28 -0.44 -0.94
N ARG A 190 -5.30 -1.32 -0.66
CA ARG A 190 -4.44 -1.19 0.51
C ARG A 190 -3.68 0.14 0.48
N ILE A 191 -3.03 0.48 -0.63
CA ILE A 191 -2.28 1.72 -0.81
C ILE A 191 -3.17 2.95 -0.57
N ALA A 192 -4.39 2.98 -1.13
CA ALA A 192 -5.32 4.09 -0.88
C ALA A 192 -5.62 4.27 0.63
N TRP A 193 -5.82 3.16 1.34
CA TRP A 193 -6.04 3.18 2.79
C TRP A 193 -4.81 3.62 3.58
N GLU A 194 -3.63 3.12 3.22
CA GLU A 194 -2.35 3.46 3.86
C GLU A 194 -2.05 4.96 3.75
N ILE A 195 -2.28 5.56 2.57
CA ILE A 195 -2.17 7.00 2.33
C ILE A 195 -3.18 7.76 3.22
N ALA A 196 -4.45 7.36 3.21
CA ALA A 196 -5.48 8.00 4.02
C ALA A 196 -5.15 7.93 5.51
N SER A 197 -4.62 6.80 5.99
CA SER A 197 -4.18 6.60 7.38
C SER A 197 -3.05 7.57 7.76
N ALA A 198 -2.03 7.70 6.91
CA ALA A 198 -0.95 8.67 7.11
C ALA A 198 -1.45 10.12 7.14
N LEU A 199 -2.36 10.50 6.25
CA LEU A 199 -2.95 11.84 6.25
C LEU A 199 -3.74 12.12 7.52
N VAL A 200 -4.56 11.16 7.98
CA VAL A 200 -5.30 11.29 9.24
C VAL A 200 -4.35 11.50 10.42
N PHE A 201 -3.22 10.79 10.45
CA PHE A 201 -2.18 10.98 11.46
C PHE A 201 -1.58 12.40 11.41
N LEU A 202 -1.16 12.88 10.23
CA LEU A 202 -0.64 14.23 10.05
C LEU A 202 -1.66 15.31 10.49
N HIS A 203 -2.91 15.17 10.07
CA HIS A 203 -3.99 16.10 10.37
C HIS A 203 -4.39 16.09 11.86
N SER A 204 -4.13 14.98 12.56
CA SER A 204 -4.42 14.83 13.99
C SER A 204 -3.28 15.29 14.91
N THR A 205 -2.12 15.65 14.33
CA THR A 205 -0.94 16.07 15.10
C THR A 205 -1.23 17.32 15.95
N LYS A 206 -0.62 17.37 17.14
CA LYS A 206 -0.73 18.46 18.11
C LYS A 206 0.63 19.15 18.30
N PRO A 207 0.67 20.46 18.61
CA PRO A 207 -0.46 21.34 18.93
C PRO A 207 -1.28 21.77 17.69
N SER A 208 -0.72 21.63 16.49
CA SER A 208 -1.35 22.01 15.23
C SER A 208 -1.31 20.88 14.19
N PRO A 209 -2.38 20.71 13.38
CA PRO A 209 -2.35 19.82 12.23
C PRO A 209 -1.18 20.12 11.29
N ILE A 210 -0.57 19.06 10.77
CA ILE A 210 0.41 19.13 9.68
C ILE A 210 -0.34 18.89 8.38
N ILE A 211 -0.26 19.82 7.43
CA ILE A 211 -0.84 19.66 6.09
C ILE A 211 0.30 19.36 5.12
N HIS A 212 0.18 18.28 4.33
CA HIS A 212 1.25 17.79 3.45
C HIS A 212 1.50 18.73 2.26
N ARG A 213 0.43 19.17 1.59
CA ARG A 213 0.39 20.14 0.47
C ARG A 213 0.92 19.69 -0.89
N ASP A 214 1.71 18.63 -0.97
CA ASP A 214 2.18 18.09 -2.25
C ASP A 214 1.98 16.57 -2.36
N LEU A 215 0.79 16.09 -1.97
CA LEU A 215 0.45 14.68 -2.16
C LEU A 215 0.19 14.42 -3.65
N LYS A 216 0.91 13.46 -4.23
CA LYS A 216 0.79 12.98 -5.61
C LYS A 216 1.48 11.61 -5.72
N PRO A 217 1.22 10.82 -6.78
CA PRO A 217 1.81 9.48 -6.92
C PRO A 217 3.36 9.47 -6.93
N GLU A 218 4.03 10.54 -7.35
CA GLU A 218 5.49 10.67 -7.31
C GLU A 218 6.04 10.74 -5.88
N ASN A 219 5.26 11.28 -4.95
CA ASN A 219 5.62 11.43 -3.54
C ASN A 219 5.12 10.27 -2.66
N VAL A 220 4.48 9.25 -3.26
CA VAL A 220 4.13 8.00 -2.57
C VAL A 220 5.12 6.93 -3.00
N LEU A 221 5.99 6.49 -2.10
CA LEU A 221 7.01 5.48 -2.38
C LEU A 221 6.56 4.09 -1.91
N LEU A 222 7.06 3.05 -2.57
CA LEU A 222 6.69 1.66 -2.33
C LEU A 222 7.91 0.81 -1.94
N ASP A 223 7.80 0.08 -0.84
CA ASP A 223 8.84 -0.85 -0.40
C ASP A 223 8.78 -2.19 -1.15
N SER A 224 9.66 -3.13 -0.82
CA SER A 224 9.70 -4.49 -1.39
C SER A 224 8.42 -5.32 -1.25
N ASN A 225 7.47 -4.89 -0.42
CA ASN A 225 6.16 -5.51 -0.18
C ASN A 225 4.99 -4.70 -0.76
N LEU A 226 5.26 -3.64 -1.52
CA LEU A 226 4.24 -2.69 -1.99
C LEU A 226 3.51 -1.98 -0.83
N VAL A 227 4.16 -1.84 0.32
CA VAL A 227 3.69 -0.97 1.39
C VAL A 227 4.03 0.46 1.01
N SER A 228 3.03 1.33 1.05
CA SER A 228 3.17 2.73 0.68
C SER A 228 3.64 3.61 1.83
N LYS A 229 4.46 4.60 1.48
CA LYS A 229 4.94 5.65 2.39
C LYS A 229 4.92 7.00 1.69
N ILE A 230 4.29 7.99 2.31
CA ILE A 230 4.27 9.37 1.81
C ILE A 230 5.60 10.03 2.16
N GLY A 231 6.30 10.58 1.16
CA GLY A 231 7.53 11.35 1.30
C GLY A 231 7.39 12.80 0.83
N ASP A 232 8.51 13.53 0.80
CA ASP A 232 8.61 14.94 0.39
C ASP A 232 7.70 15.90 1.17
N VAL A 233 7.78 15.84 2.51
CA VAL A 233 7.03 16.73 3.40
C VAL A 233 7.61 18.15 3.47
N GLY A 234 8.62 18.49 2.67
CA GLY A 234 9.31 19.79 2.67
C GLY A 234 8.43 21.00 2.32
N LEU A 235 7.22 20.77 1.81
CA LEU A 235 6.19 21.79 1.58
C LEU A 235 5.15 21.89 2.69
N SER A 236 5.24 21.03 3.70
CA SER A 236 4.27 20.96 4.78
C SER A 236 4.19 22.25 5.58
N THR A 237 3.02 22.55 6.13
CA THR A 237 2.85 23.68 7.05
C THR A 237 2.10 23.27 8.30
N LEU A 238 2.53 23.84 9.43
CA LEU A 238 1.79 23.85 10.68
C LEU A 238 0.73 24.96 10.63
N MET A 239 -0.49 24.66 11.09
CA MET A 239 -1.56 25.66 11.23
C MET A 239 -1.43 26.41 12.56
N PRO A 240 -1.56 27.75 12.63
CA PRO A 240 -1.51 28.47 13.90
C PRO A 240 -2.60 28.01 14.88
N HIS A 241 -2.29 28.01 16.18
CA HIS A 241 -3.26 27.65 17.23
C HIS A 241 -4.43 28.64 17.28
N LYS A 242 -5.62 28.15 17.64
CA LYS A 242 -6.90 28.88 17.71
C LYS A 242 -7.00 29.89 18.87
N GLU A 243 -5.88 30.46 19.34
CA GLU A 243 -5.92 31.41 20.44
C GLU A 243 -5.96 32.85 19.93
N THR A 244 -7.10 33.50 20.22
CA THR A 244 -7.42 34.91 19.96
C THR A 244 -7.58 35.28 18.48
N LEU A 245 -8.81 35.13 17.98
CA LEU A 245 -9.55 36.17 17.23
C LEU A 245 -10.99 35.68 17.04
N SER A 246 -11.94 36.48 17.51
CA SER A 246 -13.38 36.28 17.41
C SER A 246 -13.84 35.80 16.03
N ASN A 247 -14.61 34.70 15.98
CA ASN A 247 -15.51 34.30 14.89
C ASN A 247 -15.03 34.51 13.43
N ARG A 248 -13.75 34.30 13.12
CA ARG A 248 -13.28 34.10 11.75
C ARG A 248 -12.34 32.91 11.72
N THR A 249 -12.67 31.92 10.90
CA THR A 249 -11.85 30.76 10.57
C THR A 249 -10.41 31.22 10.30
N VAL A 250 -9.46 30.75 11.10
CA VAL A 250 -8.05 31.19 11.06
C VAL A 250 -7.37 30.51 9.87
N TYR A 251 -7.09 31.26 8.81
CA TYR A 251 -6.42 30.79 7.60
C TYR A 251 -5.04 31.43 7.46
N LYS A 252 -4.01 30.64 7.12
CA LYS A 252 -2.68 31.18 6.78
C LYS A 252 -2.66 31.55 5.30
N ARG A 253 -2.45 32.83 4.96
CA ARG A 253 -2.07 33.24 3.60
C ARG A 253 -0.65 32.75 3.36
N THR A 254 -0.49 31.66 2.61
CA THR A 254 0.82 31.14 2.17
C THR A 254 0.93 31.31 0.67
N GLY A 255 2.16 31.49 0.16
CA GLY A 255 2.40 31.46 -1.29
C GLY A 255 1.87 30.16 -1.89
N LEU A 256 1.34 30.24 -3.11
CA LEU A 256 0.79 29.09 -3.83
C LEU A 256 1.89 28.03 -4.02
N ALA A 257 1.69 26.83 -3.49
CA ALA A 257 2.61 25.71 -3.67
C ALA A 257 1.82 24.39 -3.78
N GLY A 258 2.23 23.52 -4.69
CA GLY A 258 1.60 22.23 -4.99
C GLY A 258 1.72 21.89 -6.48
N THR A 259 1.32 20.68 -6.86
CA THR A 259 1.43 20.18 -8.23
C THR A 259 0.12 20.34 -9.00
N LEU A 260 0.20 20.70 -10.29
CA LEU A 260 -0.95 20.83 -11.19
C LEU A 260 -1.82 19.56 -11.15
N PHE A 261 -3.14 19.71 -11.21
CA PHE A 261 -4.18 18.67 -11.05
C PHE A 261 -4.39 18.12 -9.64
N TYR A 262 -3.38 18.12 -8.77
CA TYR A 262 -3.51 17.74 -7.35
C TYR A 262 -3.81 18.93 -6.44
N LEU A 263 -3.70 20.15 -6.98
CA LEU A 263 -3.91 21.39 -6.26
C LEU A 263 -5.40 21.63 -6.00
N ASP A 264 -5.74 21.76 -4.71
CA ASP A 264 -7.09 22.08 -4.26
C ASP A 264 -7.61 23.38 -4.92
N PRO A 265 -8.75 23.35 -5.64
CA PRO A 265 -9.28 24.51 -6.35
C PRO A 265 -9.71 25.64 -5.41
N GLU A 266 -10.13 25.34 -4.18
CA GLU A 266 -10.44 26.36 -3.17
C GLU A 266 -9.17 27.01 -2.65
N TYR A 267 -8.11 26.23 -2.42
CA TYR A 267 -6.80 26.76 -2.08
C TYR A 267 -6.23 27.63 -3.20
N GLN A 268 -6.32 27.18 -4.46
CA GLN A 268 -5.87 27.94 -5.63
C GLN A 268 -6.57 29.30 -5.72
N ARG A 269 -7.89 29.35 -5.44
CA ARG A 269 -8.68 30.58 -5.50
C ARG A 269 -8.43 31.52 -4.32
N SER A 270 -8.32 30.97 -3.10
CA SER A 270 -8.32 31.75 -1.85
C SER A 270 -6.92 32.02 -1.30
N GLY A 271 -5.92 31.23 -1.70
CA GLY A 271 -4.60 31.17 -1.07
C GLY A 271 -4.61 30.55 0.33
N GLN A 272 -5.73 29.95 0.76
CA GLN A 272 -5.91 29.36 2.08
C GLN A 272 -5.83 27.83 2.01
N VAL A 273 -4.85 27.27 2.71
CA VAL A 273 -4.64 25.82 2.77
C VAL A 273 -5.34 25.21 3.98
N SER A 274 -5.84 23.99 3.83
CA SER A 274 -6.46 23.24 4.93
C SER A 274 -6.16 21.75 4.83
N VAL A 275 -6.53 20.98 5.86
CA VAL A 275 -6.50 19.51 5.82
C VAL A 275 -7.33 18.93 4.65
N LYS A 276 -8.35 19.68 4.20
CA LYS A 276 -9.18 19.31 3.04
C LYS A 276 -8.45 19.48 1.70
N SER A 277 -7.33 20.20 1.68
CA SER A 277 -6.49 20.31 0.50
C SER A 277 -5.76 19.00 0.22
N ASP A 278 -5.28 18.31 1.27
CA ASP A 278 -4.73 16.96 1.14
C ASP A 278 -5.83 15.93 0.80
N THR A 279 -7.06 16.12 1.30
CA THR A 279 -8.22 15.29 0.90
C THR A 279 -8.47 15.35 -0.59
N TYR A 280 -8.40 16.54 -1.20
CA TYR A 280 -8.55 16.69 -2.66
C TYR A 280 -7.46 15.93 -3.41
N ALA A 281 -6.20 16.11 -3.01
CA ALA A 281 -5.07 15.39 -3.61
C ALA A 281 -5.21 13.86 -3.50
N LEU A 282 -5.68 13.35 -2.36
CA LEU A 282 -6.00 11.92 -2.19
C LEU A 282 -7.09 11.46 -3.18
N GLY A 283 -8.10 12.28 -3.44
CA GLY A 283 -9.13 11.99 -4.43
C GLY A 283 -8.53 11.68 -5.80
N MET A 284 -7.61 12.52 -6.28
CA MET A 284 -6.90 12.29 -7.54
C MET A 284 -6.09 10.98 -7.52
N VAL A 285 -5.34 10.73 -6.45
CA VAL A 285 -4.55 9.50 -6.31
C VAL A 285 -5.43 8.26 -6.31
N ILE A 286 -6.62 8.30 -5.69
CA ILE A 286 -7.60 7.21 -5.72
C ILE A 286 -8.06 6.92 -7.16
N LEU A 287 -8.39 7.96 -7.93
CA LEU A 287 -8.81 7.78 -9.32
C LEU A 287 -7.68 7.19 -10.19
N GLU A 288 -6.44 7.61 -9.97
CA GLU A 288 -5.28 7.05 -10.68
C GLU A 288 -5.00 5.60 -10.26
N LEU A 289 -5.20 5.24 -8.99
CA LEU A 289 -5.10 3.85 -8.53
C LEU A 289 -6.13 2.96 -9.24
N LEU A 290 -7.37 3.42 -9.40
CA LEU A 290 -8.42 2.65 -10.08
C LEU A 290 -8.15 2.47 -11.57
N THR A 291 -7.64 3.51 -12.23
CA THR A 291 -7.63 3.59 -13.70
C THR A 291 -6.25 3.42 -14.33
N ALA A 292 -5.17 3.64 -13.57
CA ALA A 292 -3.80 3.82 -14.06
C ALA A 292 -3.67 4.83 -15.22
N ARG A 293 -4.59 5.80 -15.31
CA ARG A 293 -4.63 6.86 -16.33
C ARG A 293 -4.03 8.16 -15.77
N PRO A 294 -3.49 9.03 -16.63
CA PRO A 294 -2.99 10.34 -16.20
C PRO A 294 -4.12 11.23 -15.65
N PRO A 295 -3.80 12.22 -14.79
CA PRO A 295 -4.80 13.00 -14.05
C PRO A 295 -5.67 13.94 -14.91
N MET A 296 -5.22 14.31 -16.11
CA MET A 296 -5.95 15.26 -16.96
C MET A 296 -7.27 14.67 -17.48
N GLY A 297 -8.40 15.30 -17.16
CA GLY A 297 -9.73 14.85 -17.57
C GLY A 297 -10.21 13.57 -16.86
N LEU A 298 -9.46 13.11 -15.86
CA LEU A 298 -9.72 11.87 -15.15
C LEU A 298 -10.98 11.95 -14.27
N PRO A 299 -11.23 13.03 -13.51
CA PRO A 299 -12.45 13.15 -12.72
C PRO A 299 -13.71 13.04 -13.56
N GLU A 300 -13.79 13.78 -14.68
CA GLU A 300 -14.96 13.80 -15.56
C GLU A 300 -15.18 12.46 -16.29
N LEU A 301 -14.10 11.72 -16.53
CA LEU A 301 -14.18 10.37 -17.07
C LEU A 301 -14.79 9.40 -16.05
N VAL A 302 -14.30 9.41 -14.81
CA VAL A 302 -14.76 8.49 -13.76
C VAL A 302 -16.17 8.84 -13.30
N GLU A 303 -16.49 10.13 -13.16
CA GLU A 303 -17.83 10.61 -12.79
C GLU A 303 -18.90 10.07 -13.74
N ARG A 304 -18.71 10.24 -15.06
CA ARG A 304 -19.63 9.69 -16.06
C ARG A 304 -19.76 8.18 -15.98
N ALA A 305 -18.64 7.46 -15.82
CA ALA A 305 -18.67 6.00 -15.68
C ALA A 305 -19.43 5.54 -14.42
N VAL A 306 -19.35 6.30 -13.33
CA VAL A 306 -20.10 6.04 -12.09
C VAL A 306 -21.59 6.33 -12.27
N GLU A 307 -21.95 7.44 -12.93
CA GLU A 307 -23.34 7.83 -13.21
C GLU A 307 -24.04 6.85 -14.15
N ASP A 308 -23.35 6.42 -15.21
CA ASP A 308 -23.87 5.48 -16.21
C ASP A 308 -23.84 4.01 -15.73
N GLY A 309 -23.27 3.75 -14.55
CA GLY A 309 -23.09 2.39 -14.02
C GLY A 309 -22.09 1.54 -14.79
N GLN A 310 -21.18 2.17 -15.53
CA GLN A 310 -20.15 1.56 -16.40
C GLN A 310 -18.74 1.67 -15.79
N ILE A 311 -18.60 1.57 -14.46
CA ILE A 311 -17.30 1.74 -13.80
C ILE A 311 -16.21 0.79 -14.36
N THR A 312 -16.60 -0.39 -14.82
CA THR A 312 -15.70 -1.39 -15.43
C THR A 312 -14.93 -0.87 -16.63
N ASP A 313 -15.47 0.11 -17.36
CA ASP A 313 -14.86 0.64 -18.60
C ASP A 313 -13.65 1.54 -18.32
N VAL A 314 -13.55 2.05 -17.10
CA VAL A 314 -12.45 2.94 -16.68
C VAL A 314 -11.41 2.23 -15.81
N LEU A 315 -11.74 1.08 -15.22
CA LEU A 315 -10.83 0.30 -14.38
C LEU A 315 -9.64 -0.23 -15.20
N ASP A 316 -8.47 -0.25 -14.55
CA ASP A 316 -7.27 -0.83 -15.14
C ASP A 316 -7.36 -2.36 -15.16
N THR A 317 -7.66 -2.93 -16.32
CA THR A 317 -7.77 -4.37 -16.53
C THR A 317 -6.46 -5.13 -16.24
N SER A 318 -5.31 -4.46 -16.23
CA SER A 318 -4.04 -5.08 -15.87
C SER A 318 -3.88 -5.35 -14.37
N ALA A 319 -4.74 -4.77 -13.52
CA ALA A 319 -4.74 -5.00 -12.08
C ALA A 319 -5.44 -6.31 -11.66
N GLY A 320 -5.96 -7.07 -12.63
CA GLY A 320 -6.70 -8.32 -12.43
C GLY A 320 -8.21 -8.10 -12.30
N ASP A 321 -8.89 -9.09 -11.72
CA ASP A 321 -10.36 -9.10 -11.61
C ASP A 321 -10.83 -8.19 -10.48
N TRP A 322 -11.23 -6.97 -10.83
CA TRP A 322 -11.71 -5.99 -9.87
C TRP A 322 -13.04 -6.40 -9.24
N PRO A 323 -13.19 -6.24 -7.91
CA PRO A 323 -14.49 -6.33 -7.26
C PRO A 323 -15.31 -5.07 -7.61
N VAL A 324 -16.18 -5.19 -8.61
CA VAL A 324 -16.85 -4.04 -9.25
C VAL A 324 -17.59 -3.14 -8.26
N LYS A 325 -18.29 -3.72 -7.27
CA LYS A 325 -19.05 -2.96 -6.27
C LYS A 325 -18.11 -2.13 -5.39
N GLU A 326 -17.06 -2.74 -4.88
CA GLU A 326 -16.05 -2.10 -4.03
C GLU A 326 -15.28 -1.04 -4.81
N ALA A 327 -14.95 -1.32 -6.08
CA ALA A 327 -14.31 -0.36 -6.97
C ALA A 327 -15.19 0.87 -7.23
N HIS A 328 -16.50 0.66 -7.38
CA HIS A 328 -17.49 1.72 -7.50
C HIS A 328 -17.56 2.59 -6.25
N GLU A 329 -17.58 1.99 -5.06
CA GLU A 329 -17.58 2.73 -3.79
C GLU A 329 -16.27 3.51 -3.58
N LEU A 330 -15.12 2.94 -3.96
CA LEU A 330 -13.84 3.64 -3.92
C LEU A 330 -13.79 4.80 -4.93
N ALA A 331 -14.36 4.63 -6.13
CA ALA A 331 -14.49 5.68 -7.13
C ALA A 331 -15.35 6.85 -6.63
N ARG A 332 -16.51 6.55 -6.03
CA ARG A 332 -17.38 7.54 -5.37
C ARG A 332 -16.65 8.29 -4.26
N LEU A 333 -15.89 7.58 -3.43
CA LEU A 333 -15.08 8.21 -2.39
C LEU A 333 -14.04 9.16 -3.01
N GLY A 334 -13.35 8.72 -4.07
CA GLY A 334 -12.42 9.56 -4.83
C GLY A 334 -13.07 10.83 -5.36
N LEU A 335 -14.24 10.72 -6.00
CA LEU A 335 -15.01 11.86 -6.52
C LEU A 335 -15.50 12.80 -5.41
N ASN A 336 -16.01 12.27 -4.30
CA ASN A 336 -16.41 13.08 -3.13
C ASN A 336 -15.22 13.86 -2.53
N CYS A 337 -14.01 13.31 -2.59
CA CYS A 337 -12.79 14.02 -2.20
C CYS A 337 -12.48 15.20 -3.14
N LEU A 338 -12.92 15.16 -4.39
CA LEU A 338 -12.68 16.18 -5.42
C LEU A 338 -13.72 17.31 -5.43
N GLU A 339 -14.66 17.32 -4.48
CA GLU A 339 -15.65 18.38 -4.36
C GLU A 339 -15.02 19.79 -4.36
N MET A 340 -15.64 20.71 -5.10
CA MET A 340 -15.10 22.05 -5.34
C MET A 340 -15.02 22.89 -4.06
N ARG A 341 -15.88 22.57 -3.08
CA ARG A 341 -15.93 23.22 -1.77
C ARG A 341 -15.37 22.26 -0.74
N SER A 342 -14.37 22.70 0.02
CA SER A 342 -13.70 21.94 1.08
C SER A 342 -14.66 21.37 2.13
N LYS A 343 -15.75 22.07 2.43
CA LYS A 343 -16.77 21.64 3.39
C LYS A 343 -17.59 20.43 2.92
N ASP A 344 -17.71 20.24 1.61
CA ASP A 344 -18.51 19.17 0.99
C ASP A 344 -17.67 17.90 0.80
N ARG A 345 -16.33 18.02 0.86
CA ARG A 345 -15.41 16.88 0.91
C ARG A 345 -15.58 16.06 2.18
N PRO A 346 -15.33 14.74 2.17
CA PRO A 346 -15.40 13.91 3.36
C PRO A 346 -14.36 14.31 4.42
N ASP A 347 -14.61 13.91 5.66
CA ASP A 347 -13.59 13.88 6.70
C ASP A 347 -12.82 12.56 6.63
N LEU A 348 -11.51 12.61 6.41
CA LEU A 348 -10.68 11.41 6.25
C LEU A 348 -10.70 10.52 7.49
N LYS A 349 -10.86 11.09 8.69
CA LYS A 349 -10.97 10.29 9.91
C LYS A 349 -12.21 9.40 9.87
N SER A 350 -13.34 9.91 9.37
CA SER A 350 -14.56 9.12 9.17
C SER A 350 -14.40 8.03 8.10
N VAL A 351 -13.60 8.30 7.05
CA VAL A 351 -13.31 7.35 5.96
C VAL A 351 -12.46 6.19 6.47
N VAL A 352 -11.38 6.47 7.21
CA VAL A 352 -10.49 5.44 7.77
C VAL A 352 -11.18 4.67 8.91
N ALA A 353 -12.01 5.32 9.72
CA ALA A 353 -12.70 4.68 10.84
C ALA A 353 -13.82 3.70 10.41
N LYS A 354 -14.29 3.78 9.17
CA LYS A 354 -15.23 2.80 8.59
C LYS A 354 -14.55 1.47 8.21
N VAL A 355 -13.25 1.32 8.46
CA VAL A 355 -12.44 0.15 8.06
C VAL A 355 -12.32 -0.87 9.21
N MET A 356 -12.64 -2.12 8.87
CA MET A 356 -12.69 -3.38 9.64
C MET A 356 -12.33 -3.35 11.14
N LYS A 357 -13.29 -3.66 12.01
CA LYS A 357 -13.14 -3.88 13.46
C LYS A 357 -12.48 -5.22 13.79
N LYS A 358 -12.80 -6.31 13.08
CA LYS A 358 -12.22 -7.66 13.28
C LYS A 358 -11.86 -8.31 11.94
N PRO A 359 -10.74 -7.93 11.32
CA PRO A 359 -10.35 -8.51 10.04
C PRO A 359 -9.98 -10.00 10.17
N CYS A 360 -10.49 -10.83 9.26
CA CYS A 360 -10.21 -12.25 9.18
C CYS A 360 -10.05 -12.70 7.72
N LEU A 361 -9.21 -13.72 7.49
CA LEU A 361 -8.97 -14.35 6.21
C LEU A 361 -9.93 -15.53 6.01
N ALA A 362 -10.58 -15.61 4.86
CA ALA A 362 -11.28 -16.82 4.44
C ALA A 362 -10.38 -17.73 3.60
N ALA A 363 -10.87 -18.93 3.24
CA ALA A 363 -10.10 -19.95 2.50
C ALA A 363 -9.66 -19.54 1.08
N ASP A 364 -10.24 -18.45 0.57
CA ASP A 364 -9.87 -17.78 -0.68
C ASP A 364 -8.66 -16.83 -0.53
N GLY A 365 -8.20 -16.58 0.70
CA GLY A 365 -7.07 -15.69 0.99
C GLY A 365 -7.44 -14.21 1.10
N TYR A 366 -8.73 -13.85 1.00
CA TYR A 366 -9.19 -12.47 1.16
C TYR A 366 -9.52 -12.13 2.61
N SER A 367 -9.32 -10.87 2.98
CA SER A 367 -9.63 -10.35 4.31
C SER A 367 -11.03 -9.73 4.34
N TYR A 368 -11.80 -10.08 5.36
CA TYR A 368 -13.18 -9.64 5.59
C TYR A 368 -13.36 -9.18 7.03
N GLU A 369 -14.36 -8.33 7.26
CA GLU A 369 -14.89 -8.13 8.61
C GLU A 369 -15.52 -9.42 9.11
N HIS A 370 -15.07 -9.89 10.28
CA HIS A 370 -15.47 -11.17 10.86
C HIS A 370 -16.98 -11.34 10.91
N ASP A 371 -17.68 -10.35 11.47
CA ASP A 371 -19.13 -10.46 11.68
C ASP A 371 -19.88 -10.47 10.34
N ALA A 372 -19.36 -9.79 9.31
CA ALA A 372 -19.95 -9.77 7.97
C ALA A 372 -19.75 -11.10 7.22
N ILE A 373 -18.54 -11.68 7.27
CA ILE A 373 -18.27 -12.96 6.59
C ILE A 373 -18.96 -14.13 7.29
N VAL A 374 -19.09 -14.10 8.62
CA VAL A 374 -19.86 -15.12 9.35
C VAL A 374 -21.32 -15.10 8.92
N MET A 375 -21.94 -13.92 8.86
CA MET A 375 -23.33 -13.77 8.38
C MET A 375 -23.50 -14.25 6.94
N TRP A 376 -22.55 -13.93 6.05
CA TRP A 376 -22.57 -14.41 4.67
C TRP A 376 -22.49 -15.94 4.58
N LEU A 377 -21.61 -16.55 5.36
CA LEU A 377 -21.39 -17.99 5.37
C LEU A 377 -22.50 -18.78 6.08
N CYS A 378 -23.45 -18.13 6.74
CA CYS A 378 -24.67 -18.79 7.23
C CYS A 378 -25.52 -19.33 6.08
N ASP A 379 -25.69 -18.52 5.02
CA ASP A 379 -26.59 -18.84 3.90
C ASP A 379 -25.84 -19.30 2.64
N GLN A 380 -24.54 -19.03 2.56
CA GLN A 380 -23.73 -19.28 1.36
C GLN A 380 -22.46 -20.08 1.66
N ASN A 381 -21.96 -20.83 0.65
CA ASN A 381 -20.68 -21.55 0.73
C ASN A 381 -19.64 -20.98 -0.25
N THR A 382 -19.86 -19.75 -0.72
CA THR A 382 -19.08 -19.10 -1.75
C THR A 382 -18.38 -17.86 -1.22
N SER A 383 -17.25 -17.52 -1.83
CA SER A 383 -16.51 -16.30 -1.54
C SER A 383 -17.40 -15.07 -1.82
N PRO A 384 -17.53 -14.12 -0.89
CA PRO A 384 -18.22 -12.86 -1.19
C PRO A 384 -17.57 -12.09 -2.34
N VAL A 385 -16.25 -12.21 -2.51
CA VAL A 385 -15.46 -11.48 -3.51
C VAL A 385 -15.43 -12.22 -4.85
N THR A 386 -15.08 -13.51 -4.86
CA THR A 386 -14.87 -14.24 -6.13
C THR A 386 -16.09 -15.04 -6.58
N LYS A 387 -17.12 -15.15 -5.73
CA LYS A 387 -18.30 -16.04 -5.90
C LYS A 387 -17.96 -17.52 -6.09
N ALA A 388 -16.68 -17.89 -6.07
CA ALA A 388 -16.23 -19.28 -6.16
C ALA A 388 -16.53 -20.03 -4.86
N GLN A 389 -16.73 -21.34 -4.97
CA GLN A 389 -16.87 -22.21 -3.81
C GLN A 389 -15.64 -22.08 -2.91
N LEU A 390 -15.84 -21.77 -1.63
CA LEU A 390 -14.74 -21.77 -0.68
C LEU A 390 -14.34 -23.21 -0.36
N ARG A 391 -13.03 -23.47 -0.28
CA ARG A 391 -12.48 -24.78 0.10
C ARG A 391 -13.01 -25.24 1.46
N ASP A 392 -13.21 -24.28 2.37
CA ASP A 392 -13.83 -24.47 3.67
C ASP A 392 -14.35 -23.13 4.22
N LYS A 393 -15.14 -23.17 5.30
CA LYS A 393 -15.68 -21.98 5.99
C LYS A 393 -14.80 -21.50 7.13
N LYS A 394 -13.57 -22.00 7.26
CA LYS A 394 -12.69 -21.63 8.36
C LYS A 394 -12.20 -20.21 8.14
N LEU A 395 -12.46 -19.38 9.14
CA LEU A 395 -11.97 -18.01 9.18
C LEU A 395 -10.73 -17.98 10.06
N VAL A 396 -9.63 -17.46 9.52
CA VAL A 396 -8.38 -17.28 10.25
C VAL A 396 -8.27 -15.81 10.62
N PRO A 397 -8.15 -15.43 11.90
CA PRO A 397 -7.94 -14.03 12.26
C PRO A 397 -6.75 -13.44 11.49
N ASN A 398 -6.94 -12.29 10.85
CA ASN A 398 -5.85 -11.61 10.17
C ASN A 398 -5.08 -10.81 11.24
N LEU A 399 -4.22 -11.52 11.99
CA LEU A 399 -3.49 -10.96 13.12
C LEU A 399 -2.57 -9.79 12.72
N SER A 400 -2.06 -9.80 11.48
CA SER A 400 -1.26 -8.69 10.94
C SER A 400 -2.09 -7.42 10.80
N LEU A 401 -3.28 -7.53 10.20
CA LEU A 401 -4.20 -6.40 10.03
C LEU A 401 -4.83 -5.99 11.37
N MET A 402 -5.18 -6.94 12.24
CA MET A 402 -5.62 -6.66 13.60
C MET A 402 -4.55 -5.93 14.42
N SER A 403 -3.29 -6.35 14.36
CA SER A 403 -2.19 -5.70 15.07
C SER A 403 -1.94 -4.29 14.55
N ALA A 404 -2.07 -4.07 13.24
CA ALA A 404 -1.98 -2.73 12.65
C ALA A 404 -3.11 -1.82 13.15
N ILE A 405 -4.35 -2.33 13.18
CA ILE A 405 -5.53 -1.60 13.66
C ILE A 405 -5.45 -1.36 15.18
N ALA A 406 -4.99 -2.33 15.97
CA ALA A 406 -4.82 -2.20 17.42
C ALA A 406 -3.71 -1.19 17.77
N SER A 407 -2.59 -1.21 17.04
CA SER A 407 -1.53 -0.20 17.17
C SER A 407 -2.04 1.20 16.84
N TRP A 408 -2.88 1.33 15.81
CA TRP A 408 -3.53 2.60 15.46
C TRP A 408 -4.51 3.07 16.56
N MET A 409 -5.29 2.17 17.14
CA MET A 409 -6.20 2.50 18.26
C MET A 409 -5.45 2.93 19.53
N ALA A 410 -4.35 2.26 19.86
CA ALA A 410 -3.51 2.58 21.01
C ALA A 410 -2.86 3.98 20.91
N GLN A 411 -2.69 4.49 19.69
CA GLN A 411 -2.16 5.83 19.40
C GLN A 411 -3.27 6.92 19.38
N GLY A 412 -4.48 6.60 19.85
CA GLY A 412 -5.59 7.56 19.97
C GLY A 412 -6.62 7.51 18.84
N GLY A 413 -6.51 6.54 17.92
CA GLY A 413 -7.58 6.22 16.98
C GLY A 413 -8.80 5.66 17.73
N ARG A 414 -9.98 6.29 17.61
CA ARG A 414 -11.23 5.73 18.14
C ARG A 414 -12.12 5.28 16.98
N PRO A 415 -12.61 4.03 16.98
CA PRO A 415 -13.70 3.64 16.10
C PRO A 415 -14.97 4.41 16.48
N TYR A 416 -15.80 4.74 15.49
CA TYR A 416 -17.15 5.24 15.73
C TYR A 416 -17.97 4.09 16.32
N LEU A 417 -18.36 4.21 17.59
CA LEU A 417 -19.48 3.45 18.14
C LEU A 417 -20.72 4.19 17.66
N SER A 418 -21.42 3.62 16.68
CA SER A 418 -22.81 3.97 16.43
C SER A 418 -23.62 3.47 17.62
N GLU A 419 -24.19 4.39 18.40
CA GLU A 419 -25.52 4.13 18.97
C GLU A 419 -26.56 4.19 17.85
#